data_AF-A0A947HU75-F1
#
_entry.id   AF-A0A947HU75-F1
#
_cell.length_a   1.000
_cell.length_b   1.000
_cell.length_c   1.000
_cell.angle_alpha   90.00
_cell.angle_beta   90.00
_cell.angle_gamma   90.00
#
_symmetry.space_group_name_H-M   'P 1'
#
loop_
_entity.id
_entity.type
_entity.pdbx_description
1 polymer ?
#
loop_
_entity_poly.entity_id
_entity_poly.type
_entity_poly.pdbx_seq_one_letter_code
_entity_poly.pdbx_strand_id
1 'polypeptide(L)'
;MSPSSSLKYAPIGANRLRRNSRSVRATSILAVPLKPVLPIEEFLHPLPLLALAILGVNDHVLKGAGLLHGDITGKLSDITGLFFFPLLLTAAWRCVVSLLRWRREPLTRTVLATAIGLTAALFTALKTITPFVLWFERVTPELDPLGLVGHVDVTMDLTDLWTLPVLWLTWRHGRRFALPSTDTSPAQKPTMT
;
A
#
# COMPACT_ATOMS: atom_id res chain seq x y z
N MET A 1 56.27 -12.90 -67.11
CA MET A 1 55.19 -11.92 -66.81
C MET A 1 53.87 -12.52 -67.22
N SER A 2 52.86 -12.39 -66.36
CA SER A 2 51.67 -13.24 -66.19
C SER A 2 50.86 -13.60 -67.44
N PRO A 3 50.30 -14.83 -67.50
CA PRO A 3 49.09 -15.10 -68.25
C PRO A 3 47.84 -14.79 -67.41
N SER A 4 46.87 -14.13 -68.03
CA SER A 4 45.54 -13.88 -67.49
C SER A 4 44.73 -15.18 -67.49
N SER A 5 44.02 -15.49 -66.41
CA SER A 5 42.98 -16.52 -66.40
C SER A 5 41.68 -15.96 -65.83
N SER A 6 40.73 -15.87 -66.75
CA SER A 6 39.33 -15.58 -66.60
C SER A 6 38.62 -16.62 -65.74
N LEU A 7 37.81 -16.18 -64.77
CA LEU A 7 36.75 -17.03 -64.22
C LEU A 7 35.46 -16.23 -64.07
N LYS A 8 34.55 -16.52 -65.00
CA LYS A 8 33.16 -16.09 -65.05
C LYS A 8 32.40 -16.75 -63.91
N TYR A 9 31.66 -15.97 -63.13
CA TYR A 9 30.55 -16.47 -62.32
C TYR A 9 29.24 -15.91 -62.86
N ALA A 10 28.35 -16.82 -63.27
CA ALA A 10 26.98 -16.55 -63.66
C ALA A 10 26.10 -16.35 -62.40
N PRO A 11 25.03 -15.54 -62.47
CA PRO A 11 24.14 -15.31 -61.35
C PRO A 11 22.99 -16.33 -61.36
N ILE A 12 22.76 -17.03 -60.25
CA ILE A 12 21.57 -17.88 -60.05
C ILE A 12 20.94 -17.52 -58.72
N GLY A 13 19.75 -16.89 -58.80
CA GLY A 13 18.62 -17.16 -57.93
C GLY A 13 18.66 -16.61 -56.50
N ALA A 14 18.03 -15.45 -56.28
CA ALA A 14 17.41 -15.13 -54.99
C ALA A 14 16.23 -14.17 -55.18
N ASN A 15 15.23 -14.62 -55.95
CA ASN A 15 13.95 -13.94 -56.10
C ASN A 15 13.02 -14.35 -54.96
N ARG A 16 13.21 -13.86 -53.72
CA ARG A 16 12.16 -13.86 -52.68
C ARG A 16 12.54 -13.11 -51.40
N LEU A 17 12.46 -11.78 -51.39
CA LEU A 17 12.09 -11.07 -50.16
C LEU A 17 11.16 -9.90 -50.51
N ARG A 18 9.88 -10.25 -50.57
CA ARG A 18 8.74 -9.34 -50.53
C ARG A 18 8.94 -8.41 -49.33
N ARG A 19 9.17 -7.13 -49.61
CA ARG A 19 9.07 -6.00 -48.67
C ARG A 19 7.76 -6.13 -47.90
N ASN A 20 7.83 -6.60 -46.65
CA ASN A 20 6.74 -6.47 -45.71
C ASN A 20 6.96 -5.17 -44.94
N SER A 21 6.65 -4.06 -45.61
CA SER A 21 6.62 -2.71 -45.06
C SER A 21 5.44 -2.59 -44.09
N ARG A 22 5.49 -3.29 -42.96
CA ARG A 22 4.63 -2.95 -41.82
C ARG A 22 5.28 -1.79 -41.12
N SER A 23 4.69 -0.62 -41.35
CA SER A 23 4.91 0.60 -40.59
C SER A 23 4.90 0.26 -39.10
N VAL A 24 6.08 0.19 -38.49
CA VAL A 24 6.21 0.33 -37.05
C VAL A 24 5.80 1.77 -36.79
N ARG A 25 4.51 1.97 -36.48
CA ARG A 25 4.06 3.21 -35.86
C ARG A 25 4.91 3.35 -34.60
N ALA A 26 5.88 4.25 -34.67
CA ALA A 26 6.52 4.81 -33.50
C ALA A 26 5.42 5.52 -32.71
N THR A 27 4.69 4.74 -31.91
CA THR A 27 3.90 5.29 -30.82
C THR A 27 4.93 5.87 -29.89
N SER A 28 5.18 7.16 -30.11
CA SER A 28 5.88 8.02 -29.18
C SER A 28 5.01 8.02 -27.94
N ILE A 29 5.22 7.03 -27.08
CA ILE A 29 4.73 7.05 -25.71
C ILE A 29 5.51 8.21 -25.12
N LEU A 30 4.88 9.39 -25.18
CA LEU A 30 5.21 10.53 -24.35
C LEU A 30 5.62 9.97 -23.01
N ALA A 31 6.89 10.18 -22.66
CA ALA A 31 7.39 9.90 -21.34
C ALA A 31 6.51 10.69 -20.38
N VAL A 32 5.44 10.05 -19.90
CA VAL A 32 4.61 10.57 -18.83
C VAL A 32 5.63 10.75 -17.70
N PRO A 33 5.88 11.99 -17.25
CA PRO A 33 6.77 12.18 -16.12
C PRO A 33 6.19 11.32 -15.00
N LEU A 34 6.91 10.27 -14.63
CA LEU A 34 6.58 9.47 -13.46
C LEU A 34 6.70 10.46 -12.30
N LYS A 35 5.56 11.05 -11.92
CA LYS A 35 5.48 11.87 -10.72
C LYS A 35 6.15 11.03 -9.63
N PRO A 36 7.16 11.54 -8.92
CA PRO A 36 7.83 10.76 -7.90
C PRO A 36 6.81 10.43 -6.82
N VAL A 37 6.18 9.26 -6.95
CA VAL A 37 5.18 8.77 -6.01
C VAL A 37 5.96 8.48 -4.75
N LEU A 38 5.81 9.33 -3.75
CA LEU A 38 6.38 9.07 -2.44
C LEU A 38 5.71 7.81 -1.89
N PRO A 39 6.44 6.95 -1.18
CA PRO A 39 5.91 5.69 -0.62
C PRO A 39 4.82 5.89 0.46
N ILE A 40 4.37 7.13 0.67
CA ILE A 40 3.48 7.58 1.73
C ILE A 40 2.32 8.45 1.19
N GLU A 41 2.08 8.51 -0.13
CA GLU A 41 1.05 9.38 -0.72
C GLU A 41 -0.37 9.10 -0.21
N GLU A 42 -0.71 7.84 0.03
CA GLU A 42 -1.99 7.42 0.60
C GLU A 42 -2.20 7.93 2.03
N PHE A 43 -1.10 8.19 2.75
CA PHE A 43 -1.08 8.68 4.13
C PHE A 43 -1.11 10.20 4.18
N LEU A 44 -0.39 10.87 3.27
CA LEU A 44 -0.34 12.35 3.20
C LEU A 44 -1.59 12.97 2.55
N HIS A 45 -2.57 12.16 2.15
CA HIS A 45 -3.84 12.68 1.67
C HIS A 45 -4.55 13.45 2.81
N PRO A 46 -5.28 14.54 2.51
CA PRO A 46 -5.94 15.36 3.54
C PRO A 46 -6.91 14.59 4.44
N LEU A 47 -7.47 13.48 3.97
CA LEU A 47 -8.42 12.67 4.75
C LEU A 47 -7.73 11.93 5.91
N PRO A 48 -6.69 11.11 5.69
CA PRO A 48 -5.93 10.50 6.77
C PRO A 48 -5.31 11.53 7.74
N LEU A 49 -4.82 12.66 7.22
CA LEU A 49 -4.29 13.73 8.06
C LEU A 49 -5.38 14.37 8.93
N LEU A 50 -6.57 14.57 8.37
CA LEU A 50 -7.72 15.06 9.15
C LEU A 50 -8.15 14.03 10.21
N ALA A 51 -8.16 12.73 9.87
CA ALA A 51 -8.45 11.68 10.84
C ALA A 51 -7.42 11.66 11.98
N LEU A 52 -6.13 11.81 11.67
CA LEU A 52 -5.06 11.93 12.65
C LEU A 52 -5.21 13.18 13.53
N ALA A 53 -5.55 14.32 12.93
CA ALA A 53 -5.80 15.56 13.67
C ALA A 53 -7.00 15.42 14.60
N ILE A 54 -8.10 14.83 14.13
CA ILE A 54 -9.29 14.55 14.95
C ILE A 54 -8.92 13.60 16.09
N LEU A 55 -8.16 12.53 15.81
CA LEU A 55 -7.72 11.57 16.83
C LEU A 55 -6.87 12.27 17.90
N GLY A 56 -5.87 13.06 17.49
CA GLY A 56 -4.99 13.79 18.40
C GLY A 56 -5.76 14.80 19.27
N VAL A 57 -6.63 15.61 18.66
CA VAL A 57 -7.47 16.56 19.40
C VAL A 57 -8.45 15.83 20.32
N ASN A 58 -9.04 14.73 19.87
CA ASN A 58 -9.97 13.94 20.67
C ASN A 58 -9.29 13.37 21.91
N ASP A 59 -8.11 12.77 21.74
CA ASP A 59 -7.43 12.07 22.82
C ASP A 59 -6.76 13.02 23.81
N HIS A 60 -6.27 14.17 23.36
CA HIS A 60 -5.54 15.12 24.22
C HIS A 60 -6.39 16.25 24.77
N VAL A 61 -7.49 16.61 24.09
CA VAL A 61 -8.30 17.78 24.45
C VAL A 61 -9.72 17.40 24.85
N LEU A 62 -10.37 16.47 24.14
CA LEU A 62 -11.79 16.16 24.40
C LEU A 62 -11.96 15.12 25.51
N LYS A 63 -11.11 14.10 25.57
CA LYS A 63 -11.08 13.14 26.69
C LYS A 63 -10.66 13.88 27.97
N GLY A 64 -11.54 13.89 28.97
CA GLY A 64 -11.29 14.52 30.27
C GLY A 64 -11.69 16.00 30.39
N ALA A 65 -12.04 16.68 29.29
CA ALA A 65 -12.51 18.08 29.36
C ALA A 65 -13.98 18.22 29.81
N GLY A 66 -14.72 17.11 29.95
CA GLY A 66 -16.14 17.12 30.35
C GLY A 66 -17.11 17.65 29.28
N LEU A 67 -16.61 17.99 28.08
CA LEU A 67 -17.41 18.54 26.97
C LEU A 67 -18.23 17.47 26.23
N LEU A 68 -17.76 16.23 26.22
CA LEU A 68 -18.41 15.10 25.55
C LEU A 68 -18.44 13.88 26.48
N HIS A 69 -19.47 13.04 26.37
CA HIS A 69 -19.53 11.76 27.06
C HIS A 69 -18.38 10.85 26.61
N GLY A 70 -17.78 10.13 27.56
CA GLY A 70 -16.65 9.23 27.31
C GLY A 70 -16.91 8.26 26.15
N ASP A 71 -18.10 7.70 26.08
CA ASP A 71 -18.52 6.75 25.04
C ASP A 71 -18.43 7.31 23.61
N ILE A 72 -18.72 8.61 23.44
CA ILE A 72 -18.65 9.27 22.13
C ILE A 72 -17.20 9.49 21.73
N THR A 73 -16.36 9.95 22.67
CA THR A 73 -14.94 10.18 22.43
C THR A 73 -14.18 8.87 22.19
N GLY A 74 -14.58 7.78 22.84
CA GLY A 74 -14.03 6.44 22.60
C GLY A 74 -14.32 5.95 21.17
N LYS A 75 -15.58 6.03 20.74
CA LYS A 75 -15.99 5.60 19.39
C LYS A 75 -15.40 6.47 18.27
N LEU A 76 -15.25 7.76 18.51
CA LEU A 76 -14.62 8.66 17.55
C LEU A 76 -13.13 8.29 17.34
N SER A 77 -12.43 7.97 18.43
CA SER A 77 -11.07 7.44 18.39
C SER A 77 -11.01 6.13 17.59
N ASP A 78 -11.93 5.20 17.85
CA ASP A 78 -11.98 3.92 17.14
C ASP A 78 -12.22 4.10 15.63
N ILE A 79 -13.16 4.97 15.24
CA ILE A 79 -13.46 5.28 13.84
C ILE A 79 -12.25 5.90 13.14
N THR A 80 -11.65 6.92 13.76
CA THR A 80 -10.51 7.63 13.16
C THR A 80 -9.27 6.74 13.10
N GLY A 81 -9.02 5.94 14.14
CA GLY A 81 -7.99 4.92 14.19
C GLY A 81 -8.16 3.85 13.12
N LEU A 82 -9.35 3.26 12.95
CA LEU A 82 -9.63 2.26 11.91
C LEU A 82 -9.53 2.83 10.49
N PHE A 83 -9.79 4.13 10.31
CA PHE A 83 -9.57 4.79 9.02
C PHE A 83 -8.08 5.02 8.73
N PHE A 84 -7.35 5.50 9.74
CA PHE A 84 -5.97 5.95 9.64
C PHE A 84 -4.94 4.80 9.66
N PHE A 85 -5.07 3.90 10.63
CA PHE A 85 -4.06 2.89 10.96
C PHE A 85 -3.72 1.93 9.81
N PRO A 86 -4.67 1.42 9.00
CA PRO A 86 -4.32 0.58 7.85
C PRO A 86 -3.45 1.32 6.83
N LEU A 87 -3.68 2.63 6.62
CA LEU A 87 -2.92 3.45 5.67
C LEU A 87 -1.53 3.79 6.21
N LEU A 88 -1.41 4.02 7.53
CA LEU A 88 -0.11 4.12 8.19
C LEU A 88 0.69 2.83 8.01
N LEU A 89 0.05 1.67 8.21
CA LEU A 89 0.70 0.37 8.10
C LEU A 89 1.19 0.09 6.67
N THR A 90 0.43 0.46 5.63
CA THR A 90 0.90 0.33 4.24
C THR A 90 2.07 1.27 3.95
N ALA A 91 2.02 2.50 4.43
CA ALA A 91 3.09 3.49 4.29
C ALA A 91 4.37 3.02 5.00
N ALA A 92 4.26 2.56 6.25
CA ALA A 92 5.38 2.03 7.02
C ALA A 92 6.00 0.80 6.35
N TRP A 93 5.18 -0.16 5.91
CA TRP A 93 5.65 -1.34 5.19
C TRP A 93 6.43 -0.96 3.93
N ARG A 94 5.91 -0.02 3.13
CA ARG A 94 6.57 0.44 1.90
C ARG A 94 7.87 1.18 2.19
N CYS A 95 7.93 1.97 3.25
CA CYS A 95 9.17 2.60 3.71
C CYS A 95 10.23 1.55 4.10
N VAL A 96 9.85 0.55 4.90
CA VAL A 96 10.77 -0.53 5.33
C VAL A 96 11.27 -1.35 4.15
N VAL A 97 10.37 -1.80 3.27
CA VAL A 97 10.75 -2.58 2.08
C VAL A 97 11.60 -1.75 1.12
N SER A 98 11.27 -0.46 0.94
CA SER A 98 12.07 0.44 0.10
C SER A 98 13.46 0.66 0.64
N LEU A 99 13.62 0.69 1.97
CA LEU A 99 14.92 0.81 2.62
C LEU A 99 15.73 -0.49 2.47
N LEU A 100 15.11 -1.66 2.70
CA LEU A 100 15.79 -2.96 2.62
C LEU A 100 16.16 -3.38 1.20
N ARG A 101 15.27 -3.12 0.22
CA ARG A 101 15.43 -3.58 -1.17
C ARG A 101 15.98 -2.52 -2.10
N TRP A 102 16.23 -1.30 -1.59
CA TRP A 102 16.64 -0.13 -2.37
C TRP A 102 15.73 0.15 -3.58
N ARG A 103 14.47 -0.28 -3.51
CA ARG A 103 13.49 -0.20 -4.61
C ARG A 103 12.16 0.27 -4.07
N ARG A 104 11.54 1.23 -4.79
CA ARG A 104 10.19 1.70 -4.46
C ARG A 104 9.19 0.66 -4.89
N GLU A 105 8.51 0.06 -3.92
CA GLU A 105 7.39 -0.84 -4.20
C GLU A 105 6.08 -0.05 -4.32
N PRO A 106 5.30 -0.27 -5.38
CA PRO A 106 3.98 0.32 -5.49
C PRO A 106 3.05 -0.28 -4.44
N LEU A 107 2.02 0.47 -4.06
CA LEU A 107 0.95 -0.08 -3.23
C LEU A 107 0.16 -1.08 -4.08
N THR A 108 0.11 -2.34 -3.64
CA THR A 108 -0.73 -3.37 -4.26
C THR A 108 -2.03 -3.54 -3.48
N ARG A 109 -3.07 -4.03 -4.15
CA ARG A 109 -4.35 -4.36 -3.50
C ARG A 109 -4.18 -5.42 -2.41
N THR A 110 -3.24 -6.35 -2.58
CA THR A 110 -2.93 -7.36 -1.56
C THR A 110 -2.35 -6.73 -0.31
N VAL A 111 -1.36 -5.84 -0.42
CA VAL A 111 -0.76 -5.13 0.73
C VAL A 111 -1.80 -4.31 1.48
N LEU A 112 -2.67 -3.61 0.76
CA LEU A 112 -3.77 -2.84 1.37
C LEU A 112 -4.77 -3.77 2.09
N ALA A 113 -5.17 -4.89 1.47
CA ALA A 113 -6.08 -5.84 2.07
C ALA A 113 -5.47 -6.50 3.31
N THR A 114 -4.19 -6.85 3.28
CA THR A 114 -3.47 -7.40 4.43
C THR A 114 -3.37 -6.39 5.57
N ALA A 115 -3.10 -5.12 5.27
CA ALA A 115 -3.03 -4.07 6.29
C ALA A 115 -4.39 -3.84 6.96
N ILE A 116 -5.48 -3.82 6.17
CA ILE A 116 -6.85 -3.73 6.68
C ILE A 116 -7.21 -4.95 7.53
N GLY A 117 -6.90 -6.16 7.05
CA GLY A 117 -7.16 -7.40 7.79
C GLY A 117 -6.40 -7.46 9.10
N LEU A 118 -5.12 -7.06 9.10
CA LEU A 118 -4.31 -6.99 10.32
C LEU A 118 -4.87 -5.97 11.32
N THR A 119 -5.28 -4.80 10.82
CA THR A 119 -5.90 -3.77 11.65
C THR A 119 -7.20 -4.27 12.28
N ALA A 120 -8.06 -4.92 11.50
CA ALA A 120 -9.31 -5.50 11.99
C ALA A 120 -9.06 -6.56 13.07
N ALA A 121 -8.07 -7.43 12.86
CA ALA A 121 -7.70 -8.49 13.78
C ALA A 121 -7.15 -7.92 15.10
N LEU A 122 -6.23 -6.96 15.03
CA LEU A 122 -5.66 -6.29 16.20
C LEU A 122 -6.75 -5.53 16.98
N PHE A 123 -7.61 -4.78 16.29
CA PHE A 123 -8.72 -4.06 16.92
C PHE A 123 -9.70 -5.01 17.61
N THR A 124 -10.09 -6.09 16.92
CA THR A 124 -10.99 -7.10 17.50
C THR A 124 -10.36 -7.77 18.71
N ALA A 125 -9.06 -8.10 18.65
CA ALA A 125 -8.33 -8.67 19.77
C ALA A 125 -8.29 -7.73 20.98
N LEU A 126 -8.06 -6.43 20.77
CA LEU A 126 -8.11 -5.42 21.84
C LEU A 126 -9.49 -5.30 22.48
N LYS A 127 -10.58 -5.55 21.74
CA LYS A 127 -11.95 -5.46 22.28
C LYS A 127 -12.47 -6.78 22.87
N THR A 128 -11.90 -7.93 22.51
CA THR A 128 -12.46 -9.25 22.87
C THR A 128 -11.54 -10.14 23.70
N ILE A 129 -10.22 -9.92 23.67
CA ILE A 129 -9.24 -10.82 24.29
C ILE A 129 -8.54 -10.10 25.46
N THR A 130 -9.02 -10.34 26.68
CA THR A 130 -8.46 -9.74 27.91
C THR A 130 -6.94 -9.95 28.09
N PRO A 131 -6.36 -11.15 27.88
CA PRO A 131 -4.91 -11.29 28.03
C PRO A 131 -4.11 -10.50 26.98
N PHE A 132 -4.69 -10.21 25.82
CA PHE A 132 -4.06 -9.38 24.80
C PHE A 132 -4.05 -7.90 25.22
N VAL A 133 -5.14 -7.42 25.83
CA VAL A 133 -5.22 -6.06 26.39
C VAL A 133 -4.15 -5.87 27.46
N LEU A 134 -4.06 -6.79 28.44
CA LEU A 134 -3.05 -6.71 29.50
C LEU A 134 -1.62 -6.74 28.97
N TRP A 135 -1.37 -7.50 27.91
CA TRP A 135 -0.08 -7.50 27.23
C TRP A 135 0.18 -6.15 26.53
N PHE A 136 -0.81 -5.60 25.84
CA PHE A 136 -0.72 -4.32 25.13
C PHE A 136 -0.47 -3.16 26.09
N GLU A 137 -1.18 -3.09 27.21
CA GLU A 137 -0.98 -2.08 28.26
C GLU A 137 0.42 -2.13 28.87
N ARG A 138 1.05 -3.31 28.94
CA ARG A 138 2.44 -3.45 29.42
C ARG A 138 3.47 -2.99 28.41
N VAL A 139 3.23 -3.24 27.12
CA VAL A 139 4.18 -2.91 26.05
C VAL A 139 4.10 -1.43 25.66
N THR A 140 2.93 -0.81 25.78
CA THR A 140 2.70 0.57 25.32
C THR A 140 3.65 1.60 25.97
N PRO A 141 3.92 1.57 27.29
CA PRO A 141 4.88 2.45 27.94
C PRO A 141 6.33 2.29 27.42
N GLU A 142 6.71 1.09 26.97
CA GLU A 142 8.04 0.84 26.41
C GLU A 142 8.17 1.45 25.00
N LEU A 143 7.06 1.50 24.26
CA LEU A 143 7.01 2.09 22.92
C LEU A 143 6.87 3.62 22.94
N ASP A 144 6.51 4.20 24.08
CA ASP A 144 6.39 5.64 24.30
C ASP A 144 7.35 6.14 25.39
N PRO A 145 8.67 6.06 25.18
CA PRO A 145 9.66 6.51 26.17
C PRO A 145 9.61 8.02 26.43
N LEU A 146 8.94 8.77 25.56
CA LEU A 146 8.79 10.23 25.67
C LEU A 146 7.46 10.63 26.32
N GLY A 147 6.57 9.68 26.63
CA GLY A 147 5.27 9.95 27.25
C GLY A 147 4.33 10.82 26.40
N LEU A 148 4.46 10.75 25.08
CA LEU A 148 3.70 11.56 24.12
C LEU A 148 2.27 11.06 23.91
N VAL A 149 2.01 9.77 24.17
CA VAL A 149 0.72 9.10 23.97
C VAL A 149 -0.05 8.96 25.29
N GLY A 150 0.66 8.90 26.42
CA GLY A 150 0.05 8.80 27.75
C GLY A 150 -0.42 7.38 28.10
N HIS A 151 -1.22 7.26 29.17
CA HIS A 151 -1.80 5.98 29.58
C HIS A 151 -2.96 5.60 28.65
N VAL A 152 -2.86 4.44 28.01
CA VAL A 152 -3.89 3.92 27.11
C VAL A 152 -4.76 2.94 27.89
N ASP A 153 -5.85 3.44 28.46
CA ASP A 153 -6.86 2.59 29.10
C ASP A 153 -7.76 1.98 28.02
N VAL A 154 -7.58 0.69 27.74
CA VAL A 154 -8.38 0.00 26.72
C VAL A 154 -9.66 -0.53 27.37
N THR A 155 -10.77 0.16 27.11
CA THR A 155 -12.08 -0.33 27.54
C THR A 155 -12.58 -1.42 26.58
N MET A 156 -12.92 -2.58 27.13
CA MET A 156 -13.49 -3.70 26.36
C MET A 156 -14.99 -3.50 26.20
N ASP A 157 -15.41 -2.87 25.09
CA ASP A 157 -16.82 -2.75 24.70
C ASP A 157 -17.06 -3.44 23.35
N LEU A 158 -17.95 -4.43 23.35
CA LEU A 158 -18.38 -5.16 22.14
C LEU A 158 -19.11 -4.24 21.16
N THR A 159 -19.72 -3.14 21.62
CA THR A 159 -20.38 -2.19 20.72
C THR A 159 -19.41 -1.44 19.82
N ASP A 160 -18.11 -1.49 20.11
CA ASP A 160 -17.09 -0.88 19.26
C ASP A 160 -16.83 -1.68 17.98
N LEU A 161 -17.22 -2.95 17.91
CA LEU A 161 -17.14 -3.73 16.66
C LEU A 161 -18.04 -3.15 15.56
N TRP A 162 -19.04 -2.32 15.91
CA TRP A 162 -19.83 -1.56 14.95
C TRP A 162 -19.03 -0.51 14.18
N THR A 163 -17.79 -0.22 14.59
CA THR A 163 -16.88 0.68 13.88
C THR A 163 -16.12 -0.02 12.74
N LEU A 164 -16.07 -1.36 12.70
CA LEU A 164 -15.40 -2.14 11.65
C LEU A 164 -15.84 -1.82 10.21
N PRO A 165 -17.11 -1.47 9.90
CA PRO A 165 -17.51 -1.02 8.57
C PRO A 165 -16.70 0.18 8.05
N VAL A 166 -16.07 0.98 8.90
CA VAL A 166 -15.15 2.06 8.49
C VAL A 166 -13.98 1.53 7.67
N LEU A 167 -13.53 0.29 7.89
CA LEU A 167 -12.48 -0.33 7.11
C LEU A 167 -12.84 -0.47 5.62
N TRP A 168 -14.14 -0.56 5.30
CA TRP A 168 -14.59 -0.50 3.91
C TRP A 168 -14.37 0.88 3.29
N LEU A 169 -14.54 1.96 4.06
CA LEU A 169 -14.19 3.31 3.62
C LEU A 169 -12.67 3.43 3.40
N THR A 170 -11.87 2.88 4.30
CA THR A 170 -10.41 2.81 4.16
C THR A 170 -10.02 2.07 2.88
N TRP A 171 -10.63 0.92 2.61
CA TRP A 171 -10.44 0.17 1.36
C TRP A 171 -10.82 1.01 0.13
N ARG A 172 -11.98 1.69 0.15
CA ARG A 172 -12.39 2.56 -0.97
C ARG A 172 -11.44 3.72 -1.19
N HIS A 173 -10.87 4.28 -0.13
CA HIS A 173 -9.89 5.35 -0.21
C HIS A 173 -8.56 4.83 -0.76
N GLY A 174 -7.97 3.81 -0.12
CA GLY A 174 -6.68 3.24 -0.48
C GLY A 174 -6.64 2.61 -1.87
N ARG A 175 -7.75 2.02 -2.35
CA ARG A 175 -7.83 1.46 -3.72
C ARG A 175 -7.60 2.48 -4.83
N ARG A 176 -7.75 3.79 -4.56
CA ARG A 176 -7.44 4.85 -5.54
C ARG A 176 -5.94 4.95 -5.82
N PHE A 177 -5.12 4.47 -4.89
CA PHE A 177 -3.66 4.48 -4.96
C PHE A 177 -3.07 3.09 -5.24
N ALA A 178 -3.84 2.02 -4.97
CA ALA A 178 -3.37 0.65 -5.13
C ALA A 178 -3.47 0.14 -6.57
N LEU A 179 -2.35 -0.34 -7.12
CA LEU A 179 -2.33 -1.03 -8.41
C LEU A 179 -3.06 -2.39 -8.30
N PRO A 180 -3.77 -2.83 -9.35
CA PRO A 180 -4.25 -4.20 -9.43
C PRO A 180 -3.08 -5.16 -9.23
N SER A 181 -3.25 -6.16 -8.36
CA SER A 181 -2.26 -7.23 -8.23
C SER A 181 -2.13 -7.90 -9.59
N THR A 182 -0.97 -7.78 -10.23
CA THR A 182 -0.62 -8.64 -11.36
C THR A 182 -0.43 -10.02 -10.78
N ASP A 183 -1.47 -10.85 -10.86
CA ASP A 183 -1.30 -12.28 -10.65
C ASP A 183 -0.14 -12.75 -11.51
N THR A 184 0.82 -13.41 -10.86
CA THR A 184 1.85 -14.20 -11.49
C THR A 184 1.20 -15.19 -12.44
N SER A 185 1.03 -14.80 -13.71
CA SER A 185 0.88 -15.74 -14.79
C SER A 185 2.16 -16.57 -14.79
N PRO A 186 2.11 -17.88 -14.48
CA PRO A 186 3.30 -18.70 -14.57
C PRO A 186 3.81 -18.58 -16.00
N ALA A 187 5.07 -18.15 -16.13
CA ALA A 187 5.77 -18.08 -17.40
C ALA A 187 5.53 -19.39 -18.14
N GLN A 188 4.81 -19.30 -19.25
CA GLN A 188 4.58 -20.38 -20.18
C GLN A 188 5.97 -20.82 -20.66
N LYS A 189 6.48 -21.93 -20.13
CA LYS A 189 7.73 -22.54 -20.60
C LYS A 189 7.55 -22.80 -22.11
N PRO A 190 8.45 -22.32 -22.98
CA PRO A 190 8.39 -22.68 -24.38
C PRO A 190 8.68 -24.18 -24.50
N THR A 191 7.66 -24.94 -24.89
CA THR A 191 7.80 -26.32 -25.33
C THR A 191 8.65 -26.30 -26.60
N MET A 192 9.94 -26.63 -26.48
CA MET A 192 10.75 -27.00 -27.64
C MET A 192 10.34 -28.40 -28.08
N THR A 193 9.64 -28.47 -29.21
CA THR A 193 9.49 -29.67 -30.05
C THR A 193 10.75 -29.90 -30.86
#